data_AF-A0A6N8FQ10-F1
#
_entry.id   AF-A0A6N8FQ10-F1
#
_cell.length_a   1.000
_cell.length_b   1.000
_cell.length_c   1.000
_cell.angle_alpha   90.00
_cell.angle_beta   90.00
_cell.angle_gamma   90.00
#
_symmetry.space_group_name_H-M   'P 1'
#
loop_
_entity.id
_entity.type
_entity.pdbx_description
1 polymer ?
#
loop_
_entity_poly.entity_id
_entity_poly.type
_entity_poly.pdbx_seq_one_letter_code
_entity_poly.pdbx_strand_id
1 'polypeptide(L)'
;MRKKYTILIICLTIFLVLVYILNNPSINDNNFNEENNNDQETAKVKNDVNLIENLNLEAENRKLKEEIDLLQSDLFEYKKALISPESNDIALYYESLNPLYKKVTDNKIILLVRNETDDGYRLTISSKEKVLFDNLPDLKNSEIINYTGANGFYSGLIEGNEVNTVTVKENEKSYEAKIVNFTDNISFWYTIYEHKLKSTKDTPDKMKIEAYDKNGNIIWEKSFDGNLGR
;
A
#
# COMPACT_ATOMS: atom_id res chain seq x y z
N MET A 1 31.36 32.97 -10.51
CA MET A 1 30.71 31.70 -10.93
C MET A 1 31.33 30.44 -10.31
N ARG A 2 32.64 30.36 -10.03
CA ARG A 2 33.29 29.12 -9.53
C ARG A 2 32.81 28.59 -8.16
N LYS A 3 32.40 29.45 -7.21
CA LYS A 3 31.99 29.02 -5.86
C LYS A 3 30.66 28.23 -5.80
N LYS A 4 29.75 28.43 -6.77
CA LYS A 4 28.44 27.73 -6.80
C LYS A 4 28.58 26.26 -7.17
N TYR A 5 29.57 25.94 -8.02
CA TYR A 5 29.84 24.55 -8.42
C TYR A 5 30.60 23.77 -7.36
N THR A 6 31.38 24.44 -6.50
CA THR A 6 32.11 23.79 -5.41
C THR A 6 31.17 23.13 -4.40
N ILE A 7 30.09 23.81 -4.01
CA ILE A 7 29.10 23.26 -3.06
C ILE A 7 28.37 22.07 -3.68
N LEU A 8 28.00 22.17 -4.95
CA LEU A 8 27.28 21.10 -5.66
C LEU A 8 28.13 19.83 -5.82
N ILE A 9 29.43 19.99 -6.07
CA ILE A 9 30.38 18.87 -6.13
C ILE A 9 30.55 18.22 -4.75
N ILE A 10 30.65 19.00 -3.67
CA ILE A 10 30.75 18.47 -2.31
C ILE A 10 29.50 17.66 -1.95
N CYS A 11 28.30 18.19 -2.22
CA CYS A 11 27.04 17.47 -1.98
C CYS A 11 26.95 16.17 -2.79
N LEU A 12 27.35 16.19 -4.07
CA LEU A 12 27.36 15.00 -4.92
C LEU A 12 28.34 13.93 -4.41
N THR A 13 29.51 14.35 -3.92
CA THR A 13 30.53 13.44 -3.40
C THR A 13 30.06 12.77 -2.11
N ILE A 14 29.45 13.52 -1.20
CA ILE A 14 28.87 13.00 0.05
C ILE A 14 27.75 11.99 -0.26
N PHE A 15 26.88 12.32 -1.21
CA PHE A 15 25.79 11.45 -1.64
C PHE A 15 26.31 10.11 -2.19
N LEU A 16 27.35 10.14 -3.02
CA LEU A 16 27.96 8.92 -3.57
C LEU A 16 28.62 8.05 -2.49
N VAL A 17 29.26 8.66 -1.49
CA VAL A 17 29.84 7.94 -0.34
C VAL A 17 28.75 7.27 0.50
N LEU A 18 27.63 7.96 0.74
CA LEU A 18 26.48 7.42 1.47
C LEU A 18 25.85 6.22 0.73
N VAL A 19 25.65 6.34 -0.58
CA VAL A 19 25.15 5.24 -1.42
C VAL A 19 26.10 4.05 -1.40
N TYR A 20 27.41 4.30 -1.42
CA TYR A 20 28.42 3.24 -1.36
C TYR A 20 28.40 2.50 -0.01
N ILE A 21 28.31 3.22 1.12
CA ILE A 21 28.22 2.62 2.46
C ILE A 21 26.94 1.80 2.60
N LEU A 22 25.80 2.29 2.10
CA LEU A 22 24.52 1.58 2.16
C LEU A 22 24.50 0.29 1.32
N ASN A 23 25.25 0.25 0.21
CA ASN A 23 25.25 -0.90 -0.71
C ASN A 23 26.38 -1.93 -0.46
N ASN A 24 27.37 -1.64 0.39
CA ASN A 24 28.45 -2.57 0.72
C ASN A 24 28.44 -2.94 2.22
N PRO A 25 27.70 -4.00 2.63
CA PRO A 25 27.61 -4.41 4.04
C PRO A 25 28.89 -5.07 4.60
N SER A 26 29.98 -5.17 3.82
CA SER A 26 31.16 -5.97 4.16
C SER A 26 32.25 -5.26 4.97
N ILE A 27 32.04 -4.02 5.43
CA ILE A 27 33.07 -3.27 6.19
C ILE A 27 33.02 -3.53 7.71
N ASN A 28 32.13 -4.39 8.21
CA ASN A 28 32.02 -4.65 9.66
C ASN A 28 32.64 -5.95 10.17
N ASP A 29 33.33 -6.72 9.32
CA ASP A 29 34.05 -7.93 9.77
C ASP A 29 35.54 -7.63 9.99
N ASN A 30 35.83 -6.84 11.02
CA ASN A 30 37.18 -6.80 11.59
C ASN A 30 37.35 -7.99 12.55
N ASN A 31 37.99 -9.03 12.02
CA ASN A 31 38.91 -9.96 12.68
C ASN A 31 39.02 -9.87 14.22
N PHE A 32 38.46 -10.85 14.90
CA PHE A 32 39.01 -11.36 16.16
C PHE A 32 39.52 -12.78 15.91
N ASN A 33 40.82 -12.89 15.66
CA ASN A 33 41.54 -14.14 15.86
C ASN A 33 42.03 -14.13 17.32
N GLU A 34 41.50 -15.03 18.15
CA GLU A 34 42.19 -15.49 19.34
C GLU A 34 42.15 -17.02 19.37
N GLU A 35 43.34 -17.59 19.31
CA GLU A 35 43.61 -19.01 19.43
C GLU A 35 43.69 -19.40 20.92
N ASN A 36 43.10 -20.56 21.22
CA ASN A 36 43.52 -21.54 22.22
C ASN A 36 43.28 -21.28 23.72
N ASN A 37 42.37 -22.14 24.20
CA ASN A 37 42.47 -23.05 25.33
C ASN A 37 42.13 -22.58 26.75
N ASN A 38 41.31 -23.46 27.32
CA ASN A 38 41.16 -23.83 28.72
C ASN A 38 40.09 -23.17 29.58
N ASP A 39 39.30 -24.07 30.16
CA ASP A 39 38.68 -24.02 31.47
C ASP A 39 37.35 -23.26 31.60
N GLN A 40 36.29 -24.05 31.37
CA GLN A 40 35.09 -24.18 32.20
C GLN A 40 35.01 -23.26 33.44
N GLU A 41 34.77 -21.95 33.31
CA GLU A 41 34.19 -21.16 34.42
C GLU A 41 33.55 -19.80 34.04
N THR A 42 33.00 -19.63 32.84
CA THR A 42 32.36 -18.34 32.44
C THR A 42 30.91 -18.45 31.95
N ALA A 43 30.27 -19.60 32.09
CA ALA A 43 28.87 -19.81 31.68
C ALA A 43 27.81 -19.15 32.59
N LYS A 44 28.21 -18.44 33.65
CA LYS A 44 27.27 -17.85 34.63
C LYS A 44 27.24 -16.32 34.71
N VAL A 45 28.05 -15.60 33.93
CA VAL A 45 28.10 -14.12 33.99
C VAL A 45 27.70 -13.45 32.66
N LYS A 46 27.43 -14.23 31.61
CA LYS A 46 27.02 -13.71 30.29
C LYS A 46 25.50 -13.55 30.08
N ASN A 47 24.68 -13.98 31.06
CA ASN A 47 23.21 -13.95 30.94
C ASN A 47 22.54 -12.73 31.60
N ASP A 48 23.21 -12.02 32.53
CA ASP A 48 22.55 -10.94 33.27
C ASP A 48 22.74 -9.55 32.63
N VAL A 49 23.83 -9.34 31.88
CA VAL A 49 24.07 -8.07 31.15
C VAL A 49 23.16 -7.93 29.92
N ASN A 50 22.58 -9.03 29.43
CA ASN A 50 21.73 -9.04 28.24
C ASN A 50 20.24 -8.74 28.57
N LEU A 51 19.79 -8.96 29.82
CA LEU A 51 18.37 -8.78 30.16
C LEU A 51 17.98 -7.30 30.22
N ILE A 52 18.79 -6.44 30.85
CA ILE A 52 18.50 -5.00 30.96
C ILE A 52 18.60 -4.33 29.58
N GLU A 53 19.60 -4.70 28.78
CA GLU A 53 19.74 -4.19 27.41
C GLU A 53 18.56 -4.62 26.53
N ASN A 54 18.14 -5.89 26.61
CA ASN A 54 16.97 -6.36 25.88
C ASN A 54 15.67 -5.64 26.33
N LEU A 55 15.46 -5.45 27.64
CA LEU A 55 14.31 -4.69 28.14
C LEU A 55 14.32 -3.22 27.67
N ASN A 56 15.49 -2.59 27.60
CA ASN A 56 15.63 -1.23 27.08
C ASN A 56 15.29 -1.18 25.58
N LEU A 57 15.78 -2.14 24.79
CA LEU A 57 15.47 -2.25 23.37
C LEU A 57 13.98 -2.52 23.12
N GLU A 58 13.34 -3.38 23.91
CA GLU A 58 11.90 -3.63 23.83
C GLU A 58 11.08 -2.37 24.15
N ALA A 59 11.49 -1.62 25.17
CA ALA A 59 10.84 -0.36 25.54
C ALA A 59 11.01 0.72 24.45
N GLU A 60 12.20 0.83 23.87
CA GLU A 60 12.48 1.73 22.74
C GLU A 60 11.67 1.34 21.51
N ASN A 61 11.63 0.05 21.16
CA ASN A 61 10.82 -0.46 20.05
C ASN A 61 9.33 -0.16 20.24
N ARG A 62 8.80 -0.28 21.46
CA ARG A 62 7.42 0.11 21.76
C ARG A 62 7.21 1.62 21.55
N LYS A 63 8.12 2.45 22.06
CA LYS A 63 8.04 3.91 21.89
C LYS A 63 8.10 4.33 20.43
N LEU A 64 8.99 3.72 19.64
CA LEU A 64 9.10 3.98 18.20
C LEU A 64 7.81 3.58 17.46
N LYS A 65 7.18 2.47 17.83
CA LYS A 65 5.88 2.07 17.26
C LYS A 65 4.79 3.10 17.58
N GLU A 66 4.71 3.54 18.83
CA GLU A 66 3.75 4.58 19.23
C GLU A 66 3.98 5.90 18.47
N GLU A 67 5.24 6.31 18.27
CA GLU A 67 5.57 7.51 17.49
C GLU A 67 5.19 7.36 16.01
N ILE A 68 5.44 6.19 15.41
CA ILE A 68 5.02 5.88 14.04
C ILE A 68 3.49 5.97 13.91
N ASP A 69 2.74 5.39 14.84
CA ASP A 69 1.27 5.41 14.81
C ASP A 69 0.72 6.84 14.93
N LEU A 70 1.32 7.67 15.79
CA LEU A 70 0.99 9.09 15.92
C LEU A 70 1.26 9.85 14.63
N LEU A 71 2.44 9.70 14.04
CA LEU A 71 2.82 10.37 12.79
C LEU A 71 1.91 9.93 11.62
N GLN A 72 1.52 8.66 11.57
CA GLN A 72 0.57 8.16 10.57
C GLN A 72 -0.83 8.77 10.74
N SER A 73 -1.31 8.88 11.99
CA SER A 73 -2.58 9.54 12.28
C SER A 73 -2.54 11.02 11.90
N ASP A 74 -1.48 11.75 12.27
CA ASP A 74 -1.31 13.16 11.92
C ASP A 74 -1.29 13.34 10.40
N LEU A 75 -0.49 12.54 9.69
CA LEU A 75 -0.42 12.56 8.23
C LEU A 75 -1.79 12.30 7.59
N PHE A 76 -2.59 11.41 8.17
CA PHE A 76 -3.95 11.16 7.69
C PHE A 76 -4.87 12.37 7.90
N GLU A 77 -4.83 13.01 9.08
CA GLU A 77 -5.60 14.24 9.33
C GLU A 77 -5.15 15.39 8.42
N TYR A 78 -3.85 15.52 8.16
CA TYR A 78 -3.35 16.46 7.15
C TYR A 78 -3.97 16.14 5.78
N LYS A 79 -3.88 14.91 5.27
CA LYS A 79 -4.51 14.51 3.99
C LYS A 79 -6.01 14.81 3.96
N LYS A 80 -6.72 14.56 5.05
CA LYS A 80 -8.15 14.87 5.22
C LYS A 80 -8.39 16.38 5.06
N ALA A 81 -7.58 17.20 5.70
CA ALA A 81 -7.65 18.66 5.61
C ALA A 81 -7.35 19.15 4.18
N LEU A 82 -6.31 18.62 3.51
CA LEU A 82 -5.96 18.97 2.12
C LEU A 82 -7.09 18.68 1.13
N ILE A 83 -7.82 17.60 1.40
CA ILE A 83 -8.92 17.15 0.55
C ILE A 83 -10.23 17.77 1.03
N SER A 84 -10.30 18.47 2.16
CA SER A 84 -11.53 19.12 2.61
C SER A 84 -11.90 20.27 1.66
N PRO A 85 -13.18 20.42 1.26
CA PRO A 85 -13.62 21.56 0.43
C PRO A 85 -13.38 22.93 1.08
N GLU A 86 -13.14 22.96 2.40
CA GLU A 86 -12.93 24.19 3.17
C GLU A 86 -11.46 24.62 3.24
N SER A 87 -10.54 23.84 2.68
CA SER A 87 -9.10 24.14 2.69
C SER A 87 -8.73 25.10 1.55
N ASN A 88 -8.32 26.33 1.89
CA ASN A 88 -7.93 27.34 0.90
C ASN A 88 -6.51 27.15 0.33
N ASP A 89 -5.62 26.40 0.99
CA ASP A 89 -4.17 26.53 0.73
C ASP A 89 -3.54 25.39 -0.09
N ILE A 90 -4.20 24.24 -0.24
CA ILE A 90 -3.66 23.09 -1.02
C ILE A 90 -4.74 22.49 -1.95
N ALA A 91 -5.81 23.25 -2.16
CA ALA A 91 -6.85 22.97 -3.12
C ALA A 91 -6.26 22.79 -4.54
N LEU A 92 -5.17 23.48 -4.89
CA LEU A 92 -4.58 23.46 -6.24
C LEU A 92 -4.23 22.07 -6.80
N TYR A 93 -3.70 21.12 -6.02
CA TYR A 93 -3.31 19.81 -6.58
C TYR A 93 -4.50 18.86 -6.75
N TYR A 94 -5.49 18.90 -5.86
CA TYR A 94 -6.65 18.01 -5.93
C TYR A 94 -7.86 18.64 -6.62
N GLU A 95 -8.02 19.96 -6.59
CA GLU A 95 -8.98 20.70 -7.42
C GLU A 95 -8.54 20.67 -8.89
N SER A 96 -7.23 20.70 -9.19
CA SER A 96 -6.78 20.47 -10.57
C SER A 96 -7.15 19.08 -11.10
N LEU A 97 -7.36 18.10 -10.22
CA LEU A 97 -7.75 16.74 -10.61
C LEU A 97 -9.26 16.60 -10.90
N ASN A 98 -10.07 17.61 -10.57
CA ASN A 98 -11.52 17.64 -10.80
C ASN A 98 -12.20 16.28 -10.52
N PRO A 99 -12.23 15.82 -9.25
CA PRO A 99 -12.62 14.46 -8.92
C PRO A 99 -14.06 14.18 -9.29
N LEU A 100 -14.28 13.04 -9.96
CA LEU A 100 -15.61 12.54 -10.31
C LEU A 100 -16.35 11.99 -9.09
N TYR A 101 -15.59 11.48 -8.12
CA TYR A 101 -16.12 11.07 -6.83
C TYR A 101 -15.15 11.40 -5.71
N LYS A 102 -15.71 11.88 -4.59
CA LYS A 102 -14.97 12.22 -3.39
C LYS A 102 -15.80 11.88 -2.16
N LYS A 103 -15.22 11.09 -1.26
CA LYS A 103 -15.79 10.81 0.06
C LYS A 103 -14.70 10.84 1.12
N VAL A 104 -14.89 11.67 2.14
CA VAL A 104 -14.00 11.81 3.27
C VAL A 104 -14.76 11.45 4.54
N THR A 105 -14.22 10.51 5.32
CA THR A 105 -14.70 10.11 6.65
C THR A 105 -13.54 10.22 7.65
N ASP A 106 -13.80 9.95 8.93
CA ASP A 106 -12.78 10.05 9.99
C ASP A 106 -11.65 9.02 9.88
N ASN A 107 -11.85 7.98 9.08
CA ASN A 107 -10.90 6.89 8.92
C ASN A 107 -10.60 6.55 7.45
N LYS A 108 -11.23 7.24 6.50
CA LYS A 108 -11.09 6.90 5.09
C LYS A 108 -11.30 8.08 4.16
N ILE A 109 -10.50 8.10 3.11
CA ILE A 109 -10.63 9.00 1.97
C ILE A 109 -10.79 8.12 0.73
N ILE A 110 -11.81 8.39 -0.08
CA ILE A 110 -12.02 7.76 -1.39
C ILE A 110 -12.04 8.87 -2.43
N LEU A 111 -11.19 8.73 -3.44
CA LEU A 111 -11.11 9.64 -4.58
C LEU A 111 -11.17 8.83 -5.88
N LEU A 112 -12.02 9.25 -6.80
CA LEU A 112 -12.01 8.80 -8.19
C LEU A 112 -11.73 10.00 -9.08
N VAL A 113 -10.65 9.95 -9.84
CA VAL A 113 -10.24 11.01 -10.77
C VAL A 113 -10.10 10.42 -12.16
N ARG A 114 -10.40 11.19 -13.21
CA ARG A 114 -10.10 10.79 -14.58
C ARG A 114 -8.59 10.91 -14.80
N ASN A 115 -7.99 9.88 -15.40
CA ASN A 115 -6.58 9.93 -15.78
C ASN A 115 -6.49 10.43 -17.23
N GLU A 116 -6.00 11.65 -17.41
CA GLU A 116 -5.88 12.28 -18.73
C GLU A 116 -4.86 11.59 -19.64
N THR A 117 -3.95 10.78 -19.10
CA THR A 117 -2.85 10.17 -19.87
C THR A 117 -3.23 8.84 -20.52
N ASP A 118 -4.11 8.06 -19.88
CA ASP A 118 -4.32 6.63 -20.21
C ASP A 118 -5.78 6.28 -20.55
N ASP A 119 -6.66 7.27 -20.80
CA ASP A 119 -8.11 7.07 -21.05
C ASP A 119 -8.74 6.09 -20.03
N GLY A 120 -8.74 6.51 -18.77
CA GLY A 120 -9.26 5.71 -17.67
C GLY A 120 -9.47 6.52 -16.40
N TYR A 121 -9.49 5.82 -15.27
CA TYR A 121 -9.69 6.42 -13.96
C TYR A 121 -8.60 5.99 -13.00
N ARG A 122 -8.32 6.82 -12.00
CA ARG A 122 -7.54 6.43 -10.84
C ARG A 122 -8.45 6.43 -9.63
N LEU A 123 -8.60 5.26 -9.02
CA LEU A 123 -9.25 5.10 -7.73
C LEU A 123 -8.19 5.11 -6.64
N THR A 124 -8.32 6.03 -5.68
CA THR A 124 -7.46 6.12 -4.50
C THR A 124 -8.29 5.92 -3.25
N ILE A 125 -7.87 4.98 -2.40
CA ILE A 125 -8.47 4.72 -1.09
C ILE A 125 -7.36 4.84 -0.03
N SER A 126 -7.44 5.89 0.78
CA SER A 126 -6.52 6.11 1.90
C SER A 126 -7.24 5.87 3.21
N SER A 127 -6.64 5.07 4.09
CA SER A 127 -6.95 5.03 5.52
C SER A 127 -5.77 5.61 6.32
N LYS A 128 -5.85 5.55 7.66
CA LYS A 128 -4.73 5.89 8.55
C LYS A 128 -3.51 4.99 8.33
N GLU A 129 -3.76 3.70 8.15
CA GLU A 129 -2.72 2.67 8.07
C GLU A 129 -2.12 2.51 6.66
N LYS A 130 -2.93 2.73 5.61
CA LYS A 130 -2.50 2.42 4.25
C LYS A 130 -3.09 3.36 3.20
N VAL A 131 -2.33 3.55 2.14
CA VAL A 131 -2.81 4.18 0.90
C VAL A 131 -2.82 3.11 -0.18
N LEU A 132 -3.99 2.87 -0.75
CA LEU A 132 -4.19 1.98 -1.89
C LEU A 132 -4.61 2.81 -3.09
N PHE A 133 -4.08 2.48 -4.26
CA PHE A 133 -4.53 3.08 -5.51
C PHE A 133 -4.50 2.04 -6.62
N ASP A 134 -5.46 2.17 -7.54
CA ASP A 134 -5.55 1.37 -8.75
C ASP A 134 -5.83 2.31 -9.92
N ASN A 135 -5.23 2.01 -11.07
CA ASN A 135 -5.61 2.63 -12.34
C ASN A 135 -6.64 1.71 -12.99
N LEU A 136 -7.89 2.18 -13.05
CA LEU A 136 -8.99 1.51 -13.71
C LEU A 136 -8.94 1.86 -15.20
N PRO A 137 -8.83 0.88 -16.11
CA PRO A 137 -9.05 1.16 -17.52
C PRO A 137 -10.51 1.58 -17.73
N ASP A 138 -10.78 2.35 -18.78
CA ASP A 138 -12.16 2.53 -19.27
C ASP A 138 -12.81 1.18 -19.59
N LEU A 139 -14.13 1.12 -19.50
CA LEU A 139 -14.89 -0.05 -19.97
C LEU A 139 -14.80 -0.11 -21.48
N LYS A 140 -14.45 -1.27 -22.03
CA LYS A 140 -14.48 -1.48 -23.48
C LYS A 140 -15.92 -1.61 -23.94
N ASN A 141 -16.19 -1.20 -25.17
CA ASN A 141 -17.51 -1.38 -25.79
C ASN A 141 -17.97 -2.83 -25.58
N SER A 142 -19.13 -3.02 -24.93
CA SER A 142 -19.81 -4.29 -24.55
C SER A 142 -19.42 -4.94 -23.21
N GLU A 143 -18.49 -4.38 -22.43
CA GLU A 143 -18.19 -4.88 -21.08
C GLU A 143 -19.09 -4.23 -20.02
N ILE A 144 -19.89 -5.02 -19.30
CA ILE A 144 -20.71 -4.53 -18.16
C ILE A 144 -19.89 -4.29 -16.89
N ILE A 145 -18.70 -4.88 -16.81
CA ILE A 145 -17.80 -4.79 -15.66
C ILE A 145 -16.36 -5.06 -16.10
N ASN A 146 -15.41 -4.31 -15.53
CA ASN A 146 -14.00 -4.61 -15.62
C ASN A 146 -13.38 -4.76 -14.21
N TYR A 147 -12.10 -5.15 -14.18
CA TYR A 147 -11.36 -5.25 -12.94
C TYR A 147 -9.88 -4.99 -13.15
N THR A 148 -9.24 -4.55 -12.06
CA THR A 148 -7.81 -4.48 -11.85
C THR A 148 -7.54 -4.78 -10.37
N GLY A 149 -6.27 -4.91 -10.04
CA GLY A 149 -5.83 -5.02 -8.65
C GLY A 149 -5.02 -6.27 -8.35
N ALA A 150 -4.55 -6.29 -7.12
CA ALA A 150 -3.56 -7.21 -6.60
C ALA A 150 -3.51 -7.14 -5.06
N ASN A 151 -3.00 -8.20 -4.44
CA ASN A 151 -2.51 -8.19 -3.06
C ASN A 151 -3.56 -7.73 -2.03
N GLY A 152 -4.77 -8.26 -2.12
CA GLY A 152 -5.85 -7.90 -1.21
C GLY A 152 -6.55 -6.59 -1.54
N PHE A 153 -6.28 -6.01 -2.72
CA PHE A 153 -7.03 -4.87 -3.24
C PHE A 153 -7.45 -5.16 -4.68
N TYR A 154 -8.75 -5.21 -4.94
CA TYR A 154 -9.30 -5.32 -6.29
C TYR A 154 -10.35 -4.25 -6.48
N SER A 155 -10.40 -3.69 -7.67
CA SER A 155 -11.35 -2.65 -8.02
C SER A 155 -11.68 -2.64 -9.50
N GLY A 156 -12.73 -1.93 -9.88
CA GLY A 156 -13.15 -1.85 -11.28
C GLY A 156 -14.33 -0.92 -11.47
N LEU A 157 -14.79 -0.85 -12.72
CA LEU A 157 -15.98 -0.12 -13.14
C LEU A 157 -17.10 -1.10 -13.46
N ILE A 158 -18.32 -0.63 -13.31
CA ILE A 158 -19.56 -1.27 -13.71
C ILE A 158 -20.31 -0.27 -14.60
N GLU A 159 -20.77 -0.73 -15.76
CA GLU A 159 -21.73 0.01 -16.58
C GLU A 159 -23.12 -0.60 -16.41
N GLY A 160 -24.12 0.26 -16.26
CA GLY A 160 -25.50 -0.15 -16.05
C GLY A 160 -25.87 -0.38 -14.59
N ASN A 161 -27.12 -0.77 -14.40
CA ASN A 161 -27.74 -1.02 -13.09
C ASN A 161 -28.09 -2.50 -12.88
N GLU A 162 -27.52 -3.38 -13.73
CA GLU A 162 -27.75 -4.82 -13.69
C GLU A 162 -26.95 -5.49 -12.58
N VAL A 163 -25.70 -5.07 -12.37
CA VAL A 163 -24.83 -5.59 -11.31
C VAL A 163 -25.26 -5.02 -9.95
N ASN A 164 -25.67 -5.89 -9.04
CA ASN A 164 -26.02 -5.55 -7.67
C ASN A 164 -24.92 -5.91 -6.66
N THR A 165 -24.18 -6.98 -6.94
CA THR A 165 -23.15 -7.50 -6.03
C THR A 165 -21.94 -7.93 -6.84
N VAL A 166 -20.75 -7.61 -6.34
CA VAL A 166 -19.48 -8.14 -6.87
C VAL A 166 -18.77 -8.85 -5.73
N THR A 167 -18.26 -10.05 -5.99
CA THR A 167 -17.56 -10.87 -5.02
C THR A 167 -16.20 -11.25 -5.57
N VAL A 168 -15.16 -11.08 -4.76
CA VAL A 168 -13.82 -11.60 -5.05
C VAL A 168 -13.58 -12.81 -4.15
N LYS A 169 -13.19 -13.92 -4.76
CA LYS A 169 -12.87 -15.18 -4.10
C LYS A 169 -11.38 -15.46 -4.22
N GLU A 170 -10.79 -15.85 -3.10
CA GLU A 170 -9.39 -16.27 -2.98
C GLU A 170 -9.37 -17.65 -2.32
N ASN A 171 -9.10 -18.67 -3.11
CA ASN A 171 -9.30 -20.07 -2.76
C ASN A 171 -10.74 -20.31 -2.27
N GLU A 172 -10.93 -20.62 -0.98
CA GLU A 172 -12.22 -20.88 -0.36
C GLU A 172 -12.83 -19.63 0.31
N LYS A 173 -12.09 -18.53 0.40
CA LYS A 173 -12.55 -17.29 1.03
C LYS A 173 -13.26 -16.41 0.02
N SER A 174 -14.25 -15.66 0.49
CA SER A 174 -15.11 -14.80 -0.32
C SER A 174 -15.24 -13.43 0.32
N TYR A 175 -15.04 -12.39 -0.48
CA TYR A 175 -15.04 -11.00 -0.05
C TYR A 175 -15.99 -10.20 -0.93
N GLU A 176 -17.06 -9.69 -0.34
CA GLU A 176 -18.01 -8.82 -1.03
C GLU A 176 -17.39 -7.44 -1.26
N ALA A 177 -17.51 -6.94 -2.49
CA ALA A 177 -17.05 -5.62 -2.86
C ALA A 177 -18.07 -4.54 -2.50
N LYS A 178 -17.55 -3.36 -2.21
CA LYS A 178 -18.36 -2.15 -2.10
C LYS A 178 -18.55 -1.54 -3.49
N ILE A 179 -19.80 -1.31 -3.86
CA ILE A 179 -20.20 -0.62 -5.10
C ILE A 179 -20.59 0.82 -4.76
N VAL A 180 -20.14 1.77 -5.59
CA VAL A 180 -20.40 3.20 -5.43
C VAL A 180 -20.77 3.80 -6.77
N ASN A 181 -22.00 4.31 -6.87
CA ASN A 181 -22.49 5.02 -8.04
C ASN A 181 -21.93 6.44 -8.03
N PHE A 182 -21.36 6.89 -9.15
CA PHE A 182 -20.88 8.27 -9.31
C PHE A 182 -21.51 8.98 -10.52
N THR A 183 -22.18 8.23 -11.40
CA THR A 183 -23.12 8.75 -12.40
C THR A 183 -24.36 7.83 -12.47
N ASP A 184 -25.37 8.20 -13.27
CA ASP A 184 -26.62 7.42 -13.39
C ASP A 184 -26.44 6.01 -13.98
N ASN A 185 -25.35 5.78 -14.73
CA ASN A 185 -25.10 4.54 -15.46
C ASN A 185 -23.70 3.95 -15.23
N ILE A 186 -22.88 4.57 -14.36
CA ILE A 186 -21.53 4.09 -14.07
C ILE A 186 -21.29 4.09 -12.57
N SER A 187 -20.81 2.95 -12.10
CA SER A 187 -20.38 2.73 -10.73
C SER A 187 -18.94 2.26 -10.72
N PHE A 188 -18.21 2.53 -9.65
CA PHE A 188 -16.97 1.82 -9.37
C PHE A 188 -17.20 0.86 -8.22
N TRP A 189 -16.46 -0.24 -8.22
CA TRP A 189 -16.47 -1.21 -7.15
C TRP A 189 -15.06 -1.42 -6.61
N TYR A 190 -14.96 -1.81 -5.35
CA TYR A 190 -13.70 -2.23 -4.76
C TYR A 190 -13.90 -3.20 -3.62
N THR A 191 -12.93 -4.08 -3.42
CA THR A 191 -12.79 -4.90 -2.23
C THR A 191 -11.39 -4.73 -1.65
N ILE A 192 -11.31 -4.72 -0.33
CA ILE A 192 -10.06 -4.66 0.42
C ILE A 192 -10.11 -5.77 1.46
N TYR A 193 -9.14 -6.66 1.42
CA TYR A 193 -9.01 -7.75 2.39
C TYR A 193 -7.54 -7.99 2.74
N GLU A 194 -7.31 -8.73 3.83
CA GLU A 194 -5.95 -9.11 4.23
C GLU A 194 -5.44 -10.24 3.34
N HIS A 195 -4.39 -9.95 2.57
CA HIS A 195 -3.73 -10.93 1.71
C HIS A 195 -2.32 -11.19 2.22
N LYS A 196 -1.98 -12.48 2.34
CA LYS A 196 -0.63 -12.90 2.69
C LYS A 196 0.15 -13.20 1.43
N LEU A 197 1.16 -12.38 1.16
CA LEU A 197 2.09 -12.62 0.05
C LEU A 197 2.75 -13.99 0.18
N LYS A 198 2.71 -14.75 -0.91
CA LYS A 198 3.38 -16.05 -1.05
C LYS A 198 4.71 -15.92 -1.78
N SER A 199 5.59 -16.91 -1.66
CA SER A 199 6.82 -16.96 -2.45
C SER A 199 6.50 -17.22 -3.93
N THR A 200 7.30 -16.71 -4.87
CA THR A 200 7.25 -17.09 -6.29
C THR A 200 7.37 -18.60 -6.55
N LYS A 201 7.86 -19.36 -5.56
CA LYS A 201 7.99 -20.83 -5.64
C LYS A 201 6.75 -21.58 -5.14
N ASP A 202 5.84 -20.91 -4.45
CA ASP A 202 4.63 -21.53 -3.91
C ASP A 202 3.55 -21.66 -4.99
N THR A 203 2.52 -22.46 -4.71
CA THR A 203 1.34 -22.53 -5.59
C THR A 203 0.54 -21.22 -5.53
N PRO A 204 0.22 -20.60 -6.68
CA PRO A 204 -0.63 -19.42 -6.75
C PRO A 204 -1.98 -19.64 -6.07
N ASP A 205 -2.54 -18.57 -5.50
CA ASP A 205 -3.92 -18.57 -5.06
C ASP A 205 -4.88 -18.73 -6.24
N LYS A 206 -5.95 -19.50 -6.07
CA LYS A 206 -7.00 -19.59 -7.08
C LYS A 206 -7.97 -18.43 -6.89
N MET A 207 -8.03 -17.54 -7.86
CA MET A 207 -8.85 -16.33 -7.81
C MET A 207 -10.10 -16.49 -8.67
N LYS A 208 -11.21 -15.97 -8.18
CA LYS A 208 -12.44 -15.82 -8.97
C LYS A 208 -13.13 -14.49 -8.63
N ILE A 209 -13.55 -13.74 -9.64
CA ILE A 209 -14.40 -12.57 -9.46
C ILE A 209 -15.75 -12.88 -10.10
N GLU A 210 -16.84 -12.64 -9.38
CA GLU A 210 -18.21 -12.87 -9.84
C GLU A 210 -19.03 -11.59 -9.65
N ALA A 211 -19.82 -11.24 -10.65
CA ALA A 211 -20.81 -10.17 -10.58
C ALA A 211 -22.21 -10.78 -10.68
N TYR A 212 -23.10 -10.33 -9.80
CA TYR A 212 -24.45 -10.87 -9.65
C TYR A 212 -25.50 -9.81 -9.96
N ASP A 213 -26.59 -10.26 -10.56
CA ASP A 213 -27.81 -9.47 -10.67
C ASP A 213 -28.57 -9.36 -9.34
N LYS A 214 -29.69 -8.64 -9.34
CA LYS A 214 -30.57 -8.45 -8.17
C LYS A 214 -31.23 -9.74 -7.68
N ASN A 215 -31.28 -10.79 -8.51
CA ASN A 215 -31.86 -12.08 -8.17
C ASN A 215 -30.78 -13.07 -7.68
N GLY A 216 -29.52 -12.66 -7.64
CA GLY A 216 -28.39 -13.52 -7.28
C GLY A 216 -27.89 -14.43 -8.41
N ASN A 217 -28.27 -14.16 -9.66
CA ASN A 217 -27.70 -14.87 -10.81
C ASN A 217 -26.35 -14.27 -11.18
N ILE A 218 -25.37 -15.12 -11.53
CA ILE A 218 -24.09 -14.66 -12.05
C ILE A 218 -24.31 -14.14 -13.48
N ILE A 219 -24.01 -12.86 -13.70
CA ILE A 219 -24.06 -12.21 -15.02
C ILE A 219 -22.68 -11.96 -15.62
N TRP A 220 -21.63 -12.08 -14.79
CA TRP A 220 -20.24 -12.04 -15.25
C TRP A 220 -19.34 -12.80 -14.27
N GLU A 221 -18.33 -13.49 -14.80
CA GLU A 221 -17.30 -14.13 -13.97
C GLU A 221 -15.92 -14.15 -14.66
N LYS A 222 -14.87 -14.17 -13.84
CA LYS A 222 -13.49 -14.36 -14.29
C LYS A 222 -12.72 -15.18 -13.26
N SER A 223 -12.10 -16.27 -13.73
CA SER A 223 -11.16 -17.07 -12.94
C SER A 223 -9.73 -16.87 -13.42
N PHE A 224 -8.79 -16.81 -12.49
CA PHE A 224 -7.36 -16.65 -12.80
C PHE A 224 -6.50 -17.15 -11.63
N ASP A 225 -5.21 -17.33 -11.89
CA ASP A 225 -4.23 -17.61 -10.84
C ASP A 225 -3.72 -16.28 -10.28
N GLY A 226 -3.86 -16.12 -8.97
CA GLY A 226 -3.58 -14.91 -8.21
C GLY A 226 -2.13 -14.76 -7.81
N ASN A 227 -1.90 -13.78 -6.95
CA ASN A 227 -0.58 -13.20 -6.79
C ASN A 227 0.40 -14.09 -6.03
N LEU A 228 1.54 -14.31 -6.66
CA LEU A 228 2.78 -14.67 -5.99
C LEU A 228 3.56 -13.37 -5.68
N GLY A 229 4.21 -13.31 -4.53
CA GLY A 229 5.09 -12.20 -4.15
C GLY A 229 6.42 -12.26 -4.91
N ARG A 230 6.98 -11.09 -5.26
CA ARG A 230 8.33 -10.94 -5.84
C ARG A 230 9.42 -11.29 -4.84
#